data_AF-A0AAW9TGS6-F1
#
_entry.id   AF-A0AAW9TGS6-F1
#
_cell.length_a   1.000
_cell.length_b   1.000
_cell.length_c   1.000
_cell.angle_alpha   90.00
_cell.angle_beta   90.00
_cell.angle_gamma   90.00
#
_symmetry.space_group_name_H-M   'P 1'
#
loop_
_entity.id
_entity.type
_entity.pdbx_description
1 polymer ?
#
loop_
_entity_poly.entity_id
_entity_poly.type
_entity_poly.pdbx_seq_one_letter_code
_entity_poly.pdbx_strand_id
1 'polypeptide(L)'
;MAMLRDRGGNFGMMTALIAPLLLAVGGVSVDVANMLMTKNQLQDATDAAALAAASALVSDARPDIEEAKAIARKFLKTQMAATSSADVPGEAVGTMAAAGSTAPSWDDVNTSEVVIVETPNGTKGKSFQVSVANKHLLQFNAMTRLLGKESIELETRSTADSATESKNAISMYLVLDRSGSMAWKTDTVDTSRPRCINWTASNWGESNVRATSPCYVDKITTLKSAVDKLFTPLAKMDPGNEYLRAGAASYNDRQDRASKLTWGTKNASAHVQGLDATGGTDSSSAFAAAVEELLLDGENEAHLAKNGQTPEKYIVFMTDGENTSYNGKTSPRDLEKADSVTKAACTTAKNNGIAIFTVAFMAPQRGKDLLKACATSPDHYKEADDAAALVSEFEKIGQKAAAMIARLTK
;
A
#
# COMPACT_ATOMS: atom_id res chain seq x y z
N MET A 1 3.08 14.67 93.85
CA MET A 1 3.69 14.93 92.52
C MET A 1 3.89 13.64 91.73
N ALA A 2 2.83 12.86 91.47
CA ALA A 2 2.93 11.60 90.71
C ALA A 2 2.27 11.66 89.32
N MET A 3 1.39 12.64 89.05
CA MET A 3 0.73 12.79 87.73
C MET A 3 1.53 13.58 86.68
N LEU A 4 2.50 14.41 87.07
CA LEU A 4 3.30 15.23 86.13
C LEU A 4 4.44 14.45 85.44
N ARG A 5 4.61 13.17 85.80
CA ARG A 5 5.70 12.30 85.31
C ARG A 5 5.19 11.17 84.42
N ASP A 6 3.87 11.09 84.21
CA ASP A 6 3.26 10.09 83.33
C ASP A 6 3.38 10.52 81.86
N ARG A 7 4.30 9.87 81.13
CA ARG A 7 4.50 10.06 79.69
C ARG A 7 3.66 9.08 78.85
N GLY A 8 2.91 8.17 79.47
CA GLY A 8 2.06 7.19 78.79
C GLY A 8 0.85 7.83 78.11
N GLY A 9 0.29 8.91 78.68
CA GLY A 9 -0.86 9.62 78.12
C GLY A 9 -0.56 10.46 76.86
N ASN A 10 0.67 10.96 76.70
CA ASN A 10 1.05 11.76 75.54
C ASN A 10 1.09 10.92 74.26
N PHE A 11 1.47 9.63 74.37
CA PHE A 11 1.43 8.70 73.25
C PHE A 11 -0.01 8.41 72.80
N GLY A 12 -0.93 8.22 73.75
CA GLY A 12 -2.36 8.04 73.46
C GLY A 12 -2.98 9.24 72.76
N MET A 13 -2.69 10.46 73.23
CA MET A 13 -3.20 11.70 72.62
C MET A 13 -2.61 11.96 71.23
N MET A 14 -1.30 11.76 71.03
CA MET A 14 -0.67 11.90 69.72
C MET A 14 -1.16 10.85 68.74
N THR A 15 -1.35 9.61 69.19
CA THR A 15 -1.90 8.52 68.35
C THR A 15 -3.36 8.81 67.99
N ALA A 16 -4.17 9.28 68.91
CA ALA A 16 -5.57 9.63 68.64
C ALA A 16 -5.73 10.76 67.61
N LEU A 17 -4.79 11.71 67.57
CA LEU A 17 -4.78 12.80 66.58
C LEU A 17 -4.23 12.36 65.21
N ILE A 18 -3.21 11.49 65.19
CA ILE A 18 -2.51 11.10 63.95
C ILE A 18 -3.18 9.88 63.28
N ALA A 19 -3.78 8.96 64.03
CA ALA A 19 -4.37 7.74 63.49
C ALA A 19 -5.47 8.00 62.43
N PRO A 20 -6.41 8.95 62.62
CA PRO A 20 -7.40 9.27 61.58
C PRO A 20 -6.74 9.79 60.29
N LEU A 21 -5.66 10.58 60.42
CA LEU A 21 -4.93 11.12 59.28
C LEU A 21 -4.18 10.01 58.50
N LEU A 22 -3.50 9.10 59.20
CA LEU A 22 -2.81 7.98 58.55
C LEU A 22 -3.78 7.04 57.84
N LEU A 23 -4.93 6.76 58.46
CA LEU A 23 -5.98 5.94 57.85
C LEU A 23 -6.63 6.63 56.64
N ALA A 24 -6.82 7.95 56.69
CA ALA A 24 -7.30 8.73 55.56
C ALA A 24 -6.32 8.68 54.37
N VAL A 25 -5.02 8.87 54.63
CA VAL A 25 -3.98 8.78 53.58
C VAL A 25 -3.88 7.36 53.01
N GLY A 26 -3.95 6.33 53.87
CA GLY A 26 -3.97 4.93 53.44
C GLY A 26 -5.19 4.61 52.57
N GLY A 27 -6.38 5.06 52.97
CA GLY A 27 -7.63 4.89 52.22
C GLY A 27 -7.56 5.52 50.82
N VAL A 28 -7.10 6.76 50.73
CA VAL A 28 -6.91 7.45 49.44
C VAL A 28 -5.88 6.74 48.57
N SER A 29 -4.80 6.21 49.16
CA SER A 29 -3.74 5.53 48.40
C SER A 29 -4.25 4.25 47.72
N VAL A 30 -5.07 3.46 48.42
CA VAL A 30 -5.71 2.24 47.88
C VAL A 30 -6.68 2.60 46.77
N ASP A 31 -7.48 3.65 46.95
CA ASP A 31 -8.43 4.08 45.94
C ASP A 31 -7.76 4.62 44.68
N VAL A 32 -6.64 5.33 44.81
CA VAL A 32 -5.83 5.76 43.65
C VAL A 32 -5.25 4.54 42.93
N ALA A 33 -4.75 3.54 43.64
CA ALA A 33 -4.24 2.31 43.03
C ALA A 33 -5.35 1.57 42.25
N ASN A 34 -6.53 1.39 42.88
CA ASN A 34 -7.70 0.76 42.25
C ASN A 34 -8.20 1.58 41.05
N MET A 35 -8.20 2.91 41.15
CA MET A 35 -8.58 3.81 40.06
C MET A 35 -7.64 3.66 38.86
N LEU A 36 -6.32 3.62 39.09
CA LEU A 36 -5.33 3.43 38.02
C LEU A 36 -5.45 2.06 37.36
N MET A 37 -5.64 1.00 38.16
CA MET A 37 -5.86 -0.36 37.65
C MET A 37 -7.14 -0.45 36.81
N THR A 38 -8.24 0.08 37.33
CA THR A 38 -9.54 0.11 36.63
C THR A 38 -9.42 0.93 35.34
N LYS A 39 -8.77 2.09 35.38
CA LYS A 39 -8.56 2.92 34.18
C LYS A 39 -7.79 2.17 33.09
N ASN A 40 -6.71 1.47 33.44
CA ASN A 40 -5.94 0.69 32.48
C ASN A 40 -6.78 -0.44 31.87
N GLN A 41 -7.55 -1.16 32.69
CA GLN A 41 -8.43 -2.23 32.21
C GLN A 41 -9.54 -1.73 31.30
N LEU A 42 -10.14 -0.57 31.62
CA LEU A 42 -11.13 0.07 30.78
C LEU A 42 -10.52 0.50 29.44
N GLN A 43 -9.30 1.05 29.46
CA GLN A 43 -8.58 1.45 28.25
C GLN A 43 -8.27 0.24 27.34
N ASP A 44 -7.78 -0.86 27.92
CA ASP A 44 -7.51 -2.10 27.18
C ASP A 44 -8.80 -2.67 26.56
N ALA A 45 -9.92 -2.59 27.29
CA ALA A 45 -11.22 -3.04 26.81
C ALA A 45 -11.75 -2.16 25.67
N THR A 46 -11.60 -0.84 25.75
CA THR A 46 -12.02 0.09 24.68
C THR A 46 -11.13 -0.04 23.44
N ASP A 47 -9.82 -0.25 23.59
CA ASP A 47 -8.89 -0.47 22.48
C ASP A 47 -9.22 -1.78 21.74
N ALA A 48 -9.44 -2.87 22.47
CA ALA A 48 -9.83 -4.15 21.90
C ALA A 48 -11.19 -4.06 21.18
N ALA A 49 -12.16 -3.35 21.75
CA ALA A 49 -13.47 -3.14 21.13
C ALA A 49 -13.40 -2.30 19.85
N ALA A 50 -12.63 -1.20 19.86
CA ALA A 50 -12.44 -0.35 18.70
C ALA A 50 -11.76 -1.12 17.55
N LEU A 51 -10.69 -1.87 17.86
CA LEU A 51 -9.97 -2.66 16.87
C LEU A 51 -10.82 -3.83 16.31
N ALA A 52 -11.60 -4.50 17.16
CA ALA A 52 -12.47 -5.59 16.73
C ALA A 52 -13.56 -5.12 15.76
N ALA A 53 -14.19 -3.96 16.02
CA ALA A 53 -15.17 -3.40 15.09
C ALA A 53 -14.52 -2.86 13.81
N ALA A 54 -13.39 -2.17 13.91
CA ALA A 54 -12.65 -1.66 12.75
C ALA A 54 -12.20 -2.82 11.81
N SER A 55 -11.65 -3.89 12.37
CA SER A 55 -11.27 -5.07 11.58
C SER A 55 -12.47 -5.83 10.99
N ALA A 56 -13.59 -5.92 11.72
CA ALA A 56 -14.81 -6.55 11.22
C ALA A 56 -15.38 -5.83 9.99
N LEU A 57 -15.37 -4.48 9.99
CA LEU A 57 -15.87 -3.66 8.88
C LEU A 57 -15.10 -3.86 7.56
N VAL A 58 -13.86 -4.34 7.64
CA VAL A 58 -12.99 -4.60 6.48
C VAL A 58 -12.87 -6.10 6.15
N SER A 59 -13.49 -6.97 6.96
CA SER A 59 -13.52 -8.42 6.71
C SER A 59 -14.38 -8.78 5.48
N ASP A 60 -14.18 -9.98 4.93
CA ASP A 60 -14.95 -10.48 3.77
C ASP A 60 -16.47 -10.50 4.00
N ALA A 61 -16.90 -10.63 5.27
CA ALA A 61 -18.31 -10.64 5.63
C ALA A 61 -18.98 -9.26 5.55
N ARG A 62 -18.21 -8.17 5.63
CA ARG A 62 -18.66 -6.76 5.58
C ARG A 62 -19.99 -6.51 6.31
N PRO A 63 -20.03 -6.74 7.63
CA PRO A 63 -21.22 -6.46 8.44
C PRO A 63 -21.63 -4.99 8.32
N ASP A 64 -22.91 -4.70 8.53
CA ASP A 64 -23.38 -3.32 8.55
C ASP A 64 -22.82 -2.55 9.76
N ILE A 65 -23.01 -1.22 9.77
CA ILE A 65 -22.50 -0.36 10.85
C ILE A 65 -23.11 -0.74 12.21
N GLU A 66 -24.36 -1.19 12.25
CA GLU A 66 -25.04 -1.56 13.49
C GLU A 66 -24.56 -2.91 14.04
N GLU A 67 -24.28 -3.87 13.15
CA GLU A 67 -23.63 -5.14 13.47
C GLU A 67 -22.19 -4.90 13.96
N ALA A 68 -21.44 -3.99 13.34
CA ALA A 68 -20.10 -3.60 13.82
C ALA A 68 -20.15 -2.95 15.21
N LYS A 69 -21.14 -2.09 15.48
CA LYS A 69 -21.39 -1.55 16.84
C LYS A 69 -21.73 -2.66 17.83
N ALA A 70 -22.51 -3.66 17.42
CA ALA A 70 -22.84 -4.80 18.27
C ALA A 70 -21.59 -5.65 18.60
N ILE A 71 -20.69 -5.84 17.63
CA ILE A 71 -19.39 -6.50 17.84
C ILE A 71 -18.55 -5.72 18.86
N ALA A 72 -18.40 -4.41 18.72
CA ALA A 72 -17.67 -3.56 19.67
C ALA A 72 -18.25 -3.70 21.10
N ARG A 73 -19.57 -3.58 21.25
CA ARG A 73 -20.25 -3.73 22.55
C ARG A 73 -20.04 -5.11 23.16
N LYS A 74 -20.07 -6.17 22.35
CA LYS A 74 -19.83 -7.55 22.81
C LYS A 74 -18.39 -7.72 23.30
N PHE A 75 -17.40 -7.21 22.57
CA PHE A 75 -16.00 -7.27 22.97
C PHE A 75 -15.73 -6.50 24.25
N LEU A 76 -16.26 -5.28 24.36
CA LEU A 76 -16.18 -4.46 25.57
C LEU A 76 -16.75 -5.20 26.79
N LYS A 77 -17.96 -5.77 26.65
CA LYS A 77 -18.61 -6.56 27.72
C LYS A 77 -17.79 -7.79 28.11
N THR A 78 -17.18 -8.47 27.14
CA THR A 78 -16.41 -9.70 27.38
C THR A 78 -15.11 -9.40 28.13
N GLN A 79 -14.38 -8.35 27.72
CA GLN A 79 -13.15 -7.96 28.38
C GLN A 79 -13.39 -7.47 29.81
N MET A 80 -14.45 -6.71 30.04
CA MET A 80 -14.82 -6.25 31.39
C MET A 80 -15.32 -7.40 32.30
N ALA A 81 -16.01 -8.39 31.74
CA ALA A 81 -16.47 -9.57 32.47
C ALA A 81 -15.32 -10.50 32.88
N ALA A 82 -14.29 -10.65 32.03
CA ALA A 82 -13.10 -11.42 32.37
C ALA A 82 -12.35 -10.81 33.57
N THR A 83 -12.29 -9.48 33.64
CA THR A 83 -11.64 -8.73 34.72
C THR A 83 -12.38 -8.82 36.06
N SER A 84 -13.71 -8.99 36.06
CA SER A 84 -14.52 -9.11 37.29
C SER A 84 -14.29 -10.41 38.07
N SER A 85 -13.48 -11.33 37.53
CA SER A 85 -13.18 -12.65 38.13
C SER A 85 -11.79 -12.76 38.75
N ALA A 86 -10.95 -11.72 38.62
CA ALA A 86 -9.63 -11.65 39.23
C ALA A 86 -9.59 -10.52 40.26
N ASP A 87 -9.06 -10.83 41.45
CA ASP A 87 -8.76 -9.93 42.57
C ASP A 87 -9.88 -9.55 43.55
N VAL A 88 -10.22 -10.52 44.41
CA VAL A 88 -10.27 -10.25 45.86
C VAL A 88 -9.23 -11.15 46.54
N PRO A 89 -8.07 -10.62 46.99
CA PRO A 89 -7.14 -11.39 47.80
C PRO A 89 -7.70 -11.49 49.23
N GLY A 90 -8.17 -12.69 49.58
CA GLY A 90 -8.32 -13.12 50.97
C GLY A 90 -9.76 -13.22 51.50
N GLU A 91 -10.38 -14.38 51.32
CA GLU A 91 -11.03 -15.17 52.38
C GLU A 91 -11.68 -16.43 51.78
N ALA A 92 -11.13 -17.60 52.11
CA ALA A 92 -11.91 -18.84 52.22
C ALA A 92 -11.84 -19.17 53.72
N VAL A 93 -12.93 -19.39 54.45
CA VAL A 93 -13.88 -20.49 54.32
C VAL A 93 -15.15 -20.13 55.11
N GLY A 94 -16.34 -20.30 54.52
CA GLY A 94 -17.60 -20.23 55.28
C GLY A 94 -18.83 -20.18 54.40
N THR A 95 -19.43 -21.34 54.16
CA THR A 95 -20.71 -21.56 53.48
C THR A 95 -21.85 -20.69 54.02
N MET A 96 -22.42 -19.83 53.19
CA MET A 96 -23.84 -19.40 53.28
C MET A 96 -24.33 -19.08 51.86
N ALA A 97 -25.41 -19.74 51.48
CA ALA A 97 -26.11 -19.52 50.23
C ALA A 97 -26.67 -18.09 50.15
N ALA A 98 -26.59 -17.54 48.94
CA ALA A 98 -27.53 -16.59 48.34
C ALA A 98 -28.10 -15.49 49.26
N ALA A 99 -27.32 -14.42 49.43
CA ALA A 99 -27.87 -13.08 49.70
C ALA A 99 -27.23 -12.10 48.70
N GLY A 100 -27.90 -11.96 47.56
CA GLY A 100 -27.80 -10.86 46.61
C GLY A 100 -26.46 -10.13 46.47
N SER A 101 -25.43 -10.77 45.92
CA SER A 101 -24.57 -10.02 45.00
C SER A 101 -25.26 -10.07 43.64
N THR A 102 -26.14 -9.10 43.41
CA THR A 102 -26.50 -8.74 42.05
C THR A 102 -25.19 -8.45 41.35
N ALA A 103 -24.75 -9.34 40.45
CA ALA A 103 -23.91 -8.93 39.34
C ALA A 103 -24.49 -7.61 38.84
N PRO A 104 -23.71 -6.51 38.75
CA PRO A 104 -24.26 -5.19 38.51
C PRO A 104 -25.21 -5.28 37.31
N SER A 105 -26.49 -5.00 37.56
CA SER A 105 -27.47 -4.81 36.50
C SER A 105 -26.91 -3.69 35.65
N TRP A 106 -26.70 -3.97 34.37
CA TRP A 106 -26.20 -3.00 33.40
C TRP A 106 -27.34 -2.05 33.01
N ASP A 107 -27.89 -1.34 34.00
CA ASP A 107 -28.90 -0.30 33.82
C ASP A 107 -28.21 1.07 33.86
N ASP A 108 -28.34 1.79 32.75
CA ASP A 108 -28.26 3.24 32.52
C ASP A 108 -27.08 4.10 33.03
N VAL A 109 -26.12 3.57 33.80
CA VAL A 109 -25.00 4.37 34.34
C VAL A 109 -23.66 4.12 33.60
N ASN A 110 -23.51 2.97 32.95
CA ASN A 110 -22.34 2.67 32.10
C ASN A 110 -22.66 3.01 30.63
N THR A 111 -22.61 4.28 30.27
CA THR A 111 -22.81 4.70 28.88
C THR A 111 -21.58 4.31 28.05
N SER A 112 -21.72 3.25 27.26
CA SER A 112 -20.74 2.87 26.25
C SER A 112 -21.18 3.48 24.92
N GLU A 113 -20.47 4.50 24.49
CA GLU A 113 -20.73 5.16 23.21
C GLU A 113 -19.83 4.53 22.14
N VAL A 114 -20.43 3.99 21.08
CA VAL A 114 -19.70 3.51 19.90
C VAL A 114 -20.12 4.36 18.71
N VAL A 115 -19.22 5.22 18.27
CA VAL A 115 -19.40 6.08 17.09
C VAL A 115 -18.59 5.50 15.96
N ILE A 116 -19.23 5.28 14.81
CA ILE A 116 -18.55 4.84 13.59
C ILE A 116 -18.82 5.91 12.55
N VAL A 117 -17.76 6.56 12.07
CA VAL A 117 -17.84 7.54 10.99
C VAL A 117 -17.39 6.85 9.71
N GLU A 118 -18.31 6.70 8.76
CA GLU A 118 -17.98 6.24 7.41
C GLU A 118 -17.60 7.44 6.54
N THR A 119 -16.43 7.37 5.91
CA THR A 119 -15.98 8.32 4.90
C THR A 119 -15.71 7.62 3.58
N PRO A 120 -16.07 8.21 2.43
CA PRO A 120 -15.75 7.65 1.13
C PRO A 120 -14.22 7.50 0.96
N ASN A 121 -13.79 6.35 0.47
CA ASN A 121 -12.39 6.05 0.19
C ASN A 121 -12.24 5.56 -1.26
N GLY A 122 -12.35 6.50 -2.20
CA GLY A 122 -12.52 6.22 -3.63
C GLY A 122 -13.97 5.86 -3.99
N THR A 123 -14.18 5.24 -5.15
CA THR A 123 -15.52 5.03 -5.72
C THR A 123 -16.25 3.80 -5.15
N LYS A 124 -15.50 2.77 -4.76
CA LYS A 124 -16.04 1.52 -4.15
C LYS A 124 -15.48 1.25 -2.74
N GLY A 125 -14.46 1.99 -2.31
CA GLY A 125 -13.84 1.84 -0.99
C GLY A 125 -14.49 2.75 0.04
N LYS A 126 -14.49 2.32 1.30
CA LYS A 126 -14.96 3.04 2.47
C LYS A 126 -13.86 3.06 3.52
N SER A 127 -13.68 4.18 4.19
CA SER A 127 -12.88 4.30 5.41
C SER A 127 -13.83 4.44 6.60
N PHE A 128 -13.50 3.79 7.70
CA PHE A 128 -14.28 3.75 8.93
C PHE A 128 -13.38 4.15 10.08
N GLN A 129 -13.78 5.23 10.76
CA GLN A 129 -13.22 5.61 12.03
C GLN A 129 -14.16 5.13 13.14
N VAL A 130 -13.69 4.19 13.96
CA VAL A 130 -14.43 3.62 15.07
C VAL A 130 -13.93 4.24 16.36
N SER A 131 -14.74 5.06 17.00
CA SER A 131 -14.49 5.60 18.34
C SER A 131 -15.35 4.89 19.38
N VAL A 132 -14.71 4.28 20.38
CA VAL A 132 -15.37 3.66 21.52
C VAL A 132 -15.05 4.49 22.75
N ALA A 133 -16.09 4.97 23.44
CA ALA A 133 -15.97 5.60 24.75
C ALA A 133 -16.68 4.73 25.80
N ASN A 134 -16.04 4.52 26.95
CA ASN A 134 -16.63 3.84 28.09
C ASN A 134 -16.53 4.75 29.31
N LYS A 135 -17.69 5.02 29.92
CA LYS A 135 -17.82 5.72 31.19
C LYS A 135 -18.12 4.72 32.30
N HIS A 136 -17.36 4.80 33.39
CA HIS A 136 -17.53 3.94 34.55
C HIS A 136 -17.42 4.74 35.84
N LEU A 137 -18.34 4.50 36.78
CA LEU A 137 -18.37 5.18 38.07
C LEU A 137 -17.73 4.30 39.14
N LEU A 138 -16.53 4.67 39.59
CA LEU A 138 -15.79 3.96 40.62
C LEU A 138 -16.17 4.50 42.00
N GLN A 139 -16.70 3.62 42.85
CA GLN A 139 -17.04 3.93 44.23
C GLN A 139 -15.78 3.86 45.10
N PHE A 140 -15.59 4.86 45.95
CA PHE A 140 -14.45 4.90 46.87
C PHE A 140 -14.68 4.03 48.10
N ASN A 141 -13.59 3.60 48.74
CA ASN A 141 -13.68 2.82 49.97
C ASN A 141 -14.23 3.66 51.13
N ALA A 142 -14.70 2.98 52.18
CA ALA A 142 -15.35 3.63 53.33
C ALA A 142 -14.48 4.71 54.01
N MET A 143 -13.15 4.58 53.97
CA MET A 143 -12.22 5.52 54.59
C MET A 143 -12.08 6.80 53.77
N THR A 144 -12.08 6.70 52.45
CA THR A 144 -12.08 7.86 51.54
C THR A 144 -13.44 8.54 51.50
N ARG A 145 -14.54 7.79 51.64
CA ARG A 145 -15.90 8.33 51.74
C ARG A 145 -16.08 9.22 52.97
N LEU A 146 -15.40 8.93 54.07
CA LEU A 146 -15.39 9.76 55.28
C LEU A 146 -14.84 11.18 55.01
N LEU A 147 -14.05 11.35 53.94
CA LEU A 147 -13.52 12.64 53.48
C LEU A 147 -14.48 13.39 52.55
N GLY A 148 -15.71 12.89 52.36
CA GLY A 148 -16.76 13.57 51.59
C GLY A 148 -16.74 13.31 50.08
N LYS A 149 -15.91 12.40 49.57
CA LYS A 149 -15.95 11.94 48.18
C LYS A 149 -16.47 10.51 48.10
N GLU A 150 -17.61 10.33 47.44
CA GLU A 150 -18.24 9.01 47.35
C GLU A 150 -17.81 8.21 46.12
N SER A 151 -17.57 8.91 45.01
CA SER A 151 -17.21 8.26 43.75
C SER A 151 -16.44 9.19 42.82
N ILE A 152 -15.89 8.60 41.75
CA ILE A 152 -15.31 9.32 40.61
C ILE A 152 -15.76 8.67 39.30
N GLU A 153 -16.08 9.48 38.30
CA GLU A 153 -16.34 9.01 36.94
C GLU A 153 -15.00 8.86 36.19
N LEU A 154 -14.77 7.67 35.66
CA LEU A 154 -13.67 7.35 34.77
C LEU A 154 -14.20 7.29 33.35
N GLU A 155 -13.61 8.06 32.44
CA GLU A 155 -13.85 7.96 31.01
C GLU A 155 -12.59 7.44 30.31
N THR A 156 -12.77 6.44 29.45
CA THR A 156 -11.75 5.94 28.52
C THR A 156 -12.28 6.06 27.11
N ARG A 157 -11.41 6.48 26.18
CA ARG A 157 -11.75 6.64 24.78
C ARG A 157 -10.65 6.07 23.92
N SER A 158 -11.06 5.26 22.95
CA SER A 158 -10.19 4.60 21.99
C SER A 158 -10.72 4.86 20.59
N THR A 159 -9.82 5.08 19.64
CA THR A 159 -10.18 5.27 18.23
C THR A 159 -9.33 4.34 17.37
N ALA A 160 -9.99 3.63 16.45
CA ALA A 160 -9.36 2.74 15.49
C ALA A 160 -9.83 3.09 14.09
N ASP A 161 -8.89 3.21 13.15
CA ASP A 161 -9.17 3.47 11.74
C ASP A 161 -9.03 2.18 10.93
N SER A 162 -9.93 2.00 9.95
CA SER A 162 -9.91 0.87 9.03
C SER A 162 -10.45 1.28 7.67
N ALA A 163 -9.97 0.65 6.60
CA ALA A 163 -10.42 0.96 5.25
C ALA A 163 -10.54 -0.31 4.42
N THR A 164 -11.62 -0.42 3.64
CA THR A 164 -11.71 -1.45 2.59
C THR A 164 -10.72 -1.11 1.48
N GLU A 165 -10.13 -2.12 0.84
CA GLU A 165 -9.28 -1.94 -0.34
C GLU A 165 -9.93 -0.98 -1.36
N SER A 166 -9.32 0.18 -1.56
CA SER A 166 -9.66 1.06 -2.67
C SER A 166 -8.71 0.71 -3.80
N LYS A 167 -9.26 0.36 -4.96
CA LYS A 167 -8.43 0.05 -6.13
C LYS A 167 -8.21 1.30 -6.95
N ASN A 168 -6.96 1.68 -7.22
CA ASN A 168 -6.64 2.83 -8.06
C ASN A 168 -6.74 2.50 -9.54
N ALA A 169 -7.25 3.44 -10.33
CA ALA A 169 -7.22 3.39 -11.79
C ALA A 169 -5.83 3.71 -12.35
N ILE A 170 -5.38 2.93 -13.33
CA ILE A 170 -4.09 3.08 -14.00
C ILE A 170 -4.27 3.00 -15.53
N SER A 171 -3.65 3.95 -16.23
CA SER A 171 -3.43 3.89 -17.69
C SER A 171 -1.93 3.72 -17.95
N MET A 172 -1.54 2.62 -18.59
CA MET A 172 -0.14 2.31 -18.87
C MET A 172 0.11 2.21 -20.38
N TYR A 173 1.16 2.85 -20.86
CA TYR A 173 1.56 2.79 -22.26
C TYR A 173 3.01 2.33 -22.40
N LEU A 174 3.25 1.29 -23.19
CA LEU A 174 4.60 0.79 -23.46
C LEU A 174 5.16 1.45 -24.73
N VAL A 175 6.39 1.94 -24.67
CA VAL A 175 7.13 2.47 -25.83
C VAL A 175 8.38 1.62 -25.97
N LEU A 176 8.38 0.73 -26.97
CA LEU A 176 9.32 -0.39 -27.02
C LEU A 176 10.15 -0.40 -28.30
N ASP A 177 11.46 -0.47 -28.13
CA ASP A 177 12.41 -0.62 -29.23
C ASP A 177 12.31 -2.01 -29.87
N ARG A 178 12.18 -2.04 -31.19
CA ARG A 178 12.29 -3.24 -32.02
C ARG A 178 13.25 -3.03 -33.20
N SER A 179 14.23 -2.16 -33.03
CA SER A 179 15.31 -1.95 -33.99
C SER A 179 16.12 -3.23 -34.22
N GLY A 180 16.96 -3.23 -35.25
CA GLY A 180 17.77 -4.39 -35.61
C GLY A 180 18.75 -4.84 -34.51
N SER A 181 19.20 -3.93 -33.64
CA SER A 181 20.03 -4.28 -32.48
C SER A 181 19.31 -5.19 -31.49
N MET A 182 17.97 -5.15 -31.46
CA MET A 182 17.15 -6.04 -30.65
C MET A 182 17.17 -7.50 -31.12
N ALA A 183 17.68 -7.80 -32.32
CA ALA A 183 17.88 -9.17 -32.76
C ALA A 183 19.20 -9.77 -32.26
N TRP A 184 20.07 -8.95 -31.68
CA TRP A 184 21.39 -9.42 -31.26
C TRP A 184 21.30 -10.33 -30.06
N LYS A 185 22.27 -11.25 -29.98
CA LYS A 185 22.38 -12.17 -28.86
C LYS A 185 22.59 -11.43 -27.54
N THR A 186 21.99 -11.97 -26.49
CA THR A 186 22.34 -11.64 -25.10
C THR A 186 23.48 -12.55 -24.61
N ASP A 187 23.80 -12.45 -23.33
CA ASP A 187 24.70 -13.35 -22.61
C ASP A 187 24.03 -14.65 -22.13
N THR A 188 22.69 -14.74 -22.25
CA THR A 188 21.91 -15.87 -21.76
C THR A 188 21.81 -16.97 -22.79
N VAL A 189 22.21 -18.19 -22.40
CA VAL A 189 22.16 -19.37 -23.25
C VAL A 189 20.72 -19.91 -23.34
N ASP A 190 20.24 -20.09 -24.57
CA ASP A 190 18.98 -20.77 -24.84
C ASP A 190 19.20 -22.29 -24.80
N THR A 191 18.78 -22.95 -23.73
CA THR A 191 18.91 -24.40 -23.57
C THR A 191 17.89 -25.21 -24.39
N SER A 192 16.85 -24.55 -24.93
CA SER A 192 15.83 -25.22 -25.76
C SER A 192 16.33 -25.55 -27.17
N ARG A 193 17.36 -24.82 -27.64
CA ARG A 193 17.92 -24.98 -28.99
C ARG A 193 19.45 -25.14 -28.92
N PRO A 194 20.02 -26.23 -29.46
CA PRO A 194 21.46 -26.44 -29.41
C PRO A 194 22.25 -25.48 -30.32
N ARG A 195 21.62 -24.97 -31.39
CA ARG A 195 22.25 -24.09 -32.39
C ARG A 195 21.25 -23.07 -32.91
N CYS A 196 21.71 -21.84 -33.12
CA CYS A 196 20.95 -20.79 -33.82
C CYS A 196 21.91 -19.77 -34.47
N ILE A 197 21.35 -18.84 -35.26
CA ILE A 197 22.11 -17.71 -35.77
C ILE A 197 22.26 -16.70 -34.63
N ASN A 198 23.51 -16.47 -34.24
CA ASN A 198 23.86 -15.53 -33.18
C ASN A 198 24.18 -14.18 -33.83
N TRP A 199 23.17 -13.32 -33.95
CA TRP A 199 23.35 -11.98 -34.49
C TRP A 199 24.14 -11.08 -33.54
N THR A 200 25.02 -10.28 -34.12
CA THR A 200 25.86 -9.29 -33.46
C THR A 200 25.97 -8.06 -34.36
N ALA A 201 26.48 -6.96 -33.81
CA ALA A 201 26.78 -5.77 -34.61
C ALA A 201 27.66 -6.05 -35.83
N SER A 202 28.58 -7.02 -35.75
CA SER A 202 29.56 -7.32 -36.79
C SER A 202 29.00 -8.13 -37.95
N ASN A 203 27.95 -8.94 -37.74
CA ASN A 203 27.39 -9.82 -38.76
C ASN A 203 25.97 -9.43 -39.19
N TRP A 204 25.41 -8.36 -38.61
CA TRP A 204 24.08 -7.88 -38.93
C TRP A 204 23.98 -7.43 -40.40
N GLY A 205 23.00 -7.96 -41.14
CA GLY A 205 22.81 -7.66 -42.55
C GLY A 205 23.61 -8.56 -43.51
N GLU A 206 24.45 -9.46 -43.00
CA GLU A 206 25.09 -10.49 -43.83
C GLU A 206 24.06 -11.53 -44.29
N SER A 207 24.11 -11.90 -45.58
CA SER A 207 23.17 -12.85 -46.18
C SER A 207 23.46 -14.33 -45.88
N ASN A 208 24.67 -14.67 -45.40
CA ASN A 208 25.14 -16.04 -45.27
C ASN A 208 25.74 -16.34 -43.88
N VAL A 209 25.05 -15.95 -42.81
CA VAL A 209 25.51 -16.22 -41.44
C VAL A 209 25.22 -17.68 -41.04
N ARG A 210 26.25 -18.40 -40.62
CA ARG A 210 26.12 -19.80 -40.16
C ARG A 210 25.65 -19.87 -38.72
N ALA A 211 24.78 -20.84 -38.42
CA ALA A 211 24.37 -21.12 -37.04
C ALA A 211 25.54 -21.63 -36.19
N THR A 212 25.69 -21.10 -34.98
CA THR A 212 26.76 -21.43 -34.03
C THR A 212 26.20 -22.05 -32.75
N SER A 213 27.09 -22.62 -31.93
CA SER A 213 26.78 -23.21 -30.62
C SER A 213 27.70 -22.58 -29.57
N PRO A 214 27.20 -22.20 -28.38
CA PRO A 214 25.81 -22.33 -27.93
C PRO A 214 24.87 -21.33 -28.61
N CYS A 215 23.56 -21.63 -28.58
CA CYS A 215 22.53 -20.67 -28.96
C CYS A 215 22.27 -19.69 -27.80
N TYR A 216 22.12 -18.41 -28.10
CA TYR A 216 21.80 -17.39 -27.11
C TYR A 216 20.40 -16.83 -27.36
N VAL A 217 19.74 -16.43 -26.29
CA VAL A 217 18.46 -15.70 -26.38
C VAL A 217 18.74 -14.32 -26.97
N ASP A 218 17.96 -13.88 -27.94
CA ASP A 218 18.06 -12.53 -28.49
C ASP A 218 17.38 -11.48 -27.59
N LYS A 219 17.76 -10.22 -27.79
CA LYS A 219 17.23 -9.11 -26.97
C LYS A 219 15.71 -8.94 -27.09
N ILE A 220 15.13 -9.15 -28.28
CA ILE A 220 13.69 -9.00 -28.52
C ILE A 220 12.88 -10.09 -27.83
N THR A 221 13.37 -11.33 -27.80
CA THR A 221 12.76 -12.44 -27.05
C THR A 221 12.83 -12.18 -25.54
N THR A 222 13.93 -11.59 -25.08
CA THR A 222 14.06 -11.15 -23.69
C THR A 222 13.04 -10.06 -23.36
N LEU A 223 12.87 -9.06 -24.23
CA LEU A 223 11.88 -8.00 -24.05
C LEU A 223 10.46 -8.56 -23.99
N LYS A 224 10.10 -9.48 -24.89
CA LYS A 224 8.79 -10.16 -24.87
C LYS A 224 8.54 -10.85 -23.52
N SER A 225 9.53 -11.57 -23.03
CA SER A 225 9.47 -12.23 -21.71
C SER A 225 9.34 -11.23 -20.56
N ALA A 226 10.07 -10.11 -20.63
CA ALA A 226 10.01 -9.04 -19.63
C ALA A 226 8.63 -8.40 -19.56
N VAL A 227 8.00 -8.11 -20.71
CA VAL A 227 6.63 -7.55 -20.76
C VAL A 227 5.59 -8.53 -20.21
N ASP A 228 5.72 -9.83 -20.48
CA ASP A 228 4.82 -10.82 -19.87
C ASP A 228 4.96 -10.84 -18.33
N LYS A 229 6.19 -10.71 -17.82
CA LYS A 229 6.44 -10.60 -16.37
C LYS A 229 5.95 -9.30 -15.76
N LEU A 230 5.98 -8.19 -16.50
CA LEU A 230 5.35 -6.92 -16.13
C LEU A 230 3.83 -7.05 -15.99
N PHE A 231 3.18 -7.69 -16.97
CA PHE A 231 1.72 -7.77 -17.03
C PHE A 231 1.10 -8.86 -16.16
N THR A 232 1.84 -9.91 -15.80
CA THR A 232 1.35 -11.00 -14.93
C THR A 232 0.79 -10.51 -13.58
N PRO A 233 1.52 -9.74 -12.75
CA PRO A 233 0.99 -9.25 -11.48
C PRO A 233 -0.19 -8.28 -11.67
N LEU A 234 -0.17 -7.48 -12.74
CA LEU A 234 -1.23 -6.54 -13.08
C LEU A 234 -2.55 -7.25 -13.43
N ALA A 235 -2.49 -8.27 -14.29
CA ALA A 235 -3.65 -9.07 -14.65
C ALA A 235 -4.22 -9.86 -13.45
N LYS A 236 -3.35 -10.29 -12.52
CA LYS A 236 -3.78 -10.92 -11.27
C LYS A 236 -4.52 -9.94 -10.35
N MET A 237 -4.10 -8.67 -10.33
CA MET A 237 -4.69 -7.64 -9.47
C MET A 237 -6.04 -7.12 -10.00
N ASP A 238 -6.18 -7.10 -11.34
CA ASP A 238 -7.40 -6.64 -12.03
C ASP A 238 -7.98 -7.73 -12.94
N PRO A 239 -8.50 -8.85 -12.38
CA PRO A 239 -9.05 -9.95 -13.17
C PRO A 239 -10.29 -9.54 -13.98
N GLY A 240 -11.00 -8.48 -13.53
CA GLY A 240 -12.17 -7.92 -14.20
C GLY A 240 -11.85 -6.92 -15.30
N ASN A 241 -10.58 -6.50 -15.44
CA ASN A 241 -10.14 -5.42 -16.34
C ASN A 241 -10.96 -4.12 -16.11
N GLU A 242 -11.15 -3.73 -14.85
CA GLU A 242 -11.91 -2.54 -14.46
C GLU A 242 -11.02 -1.34 -14.13
N TYR A 243 -9.76 -1.57 -13.78
CA TYR A 243 -8.87 -0.57 -13.20
C TYR A 243 -7.65 -0.29 -14.05
N LEU A 244 -7.23 -1.23 -14.90
CA LEU A 244 -6.07 -1.06 -15.76
C LEU A 244 -6.47 -0.95 -17.23
N ARG A 245 -5.98 0.08 -17.91
CA ARG A 245 -5.93 0.15 -19.36
C ARG A 245 -4.49 0.13 -19.82
N ALA A 246 -4.18 -0.72 -20.81
CA ALA A 246 -2.85 -0.83 -21.36
C ALA A 246 -2.85 -0.63 -22.88
N GLY A 247 -1.77 0.02 -23.34
CA GLY A 247 -1.44 0.21 -24.75
C GLY A 247 0.06 0.04 -24.95
N ALA A 248 0.45 -0.07 -26.21
CA ALA A 248 1.83 -0.18 -26.65
C ALA A 248 2.03 0.46 -28.03
N ALA A 249 3.18 1.07 -28.21
CA ALA A 249 3.75 1.44 -29.49
C ALA A 249 5.18 0.89 -29.55
N SER A 250 5.57 0.46 -30.73
CA SER A 250 6.92 0.00 -31.01
C SER A 250 7.54 0.79 -32.16
N TYR A 251 8.87 0.80 -32.23
CA TYR A 251 9.58 1.56 -33.23
C TYR A 251 10.87 0.89 -33.69
N ASN A 252 11.22 1.18 -34.94
CA ASN A 252 12.56 1.04 -35.50
C ASN A 252 12.93 2.36 -36.18
N ASP A 253 13.34 2.38 -37.46
CA ASP A 253 13.50 3.62 -38.25
C ASP A 253 12.22 4.44 -38.41
N ARG A 254 11.07 3.82 -38.11
CA ARG A 254 9.75 4.41 -38.09
C ARG A 254 8.95 3.78 -36.95
N GLN A 255 7.91 4.49 -36.51
CA GLN A 255 6.92 3.94 -35.60
C GLN A 255 6.04 2.89 -36.31
N ASP A 256 5.76 1.80 -35.62
CA ASP A 256 4.70 0.86 -35.99
C ASP A 256 3.32 1.39 -35.67
N ARG A 257 2.30 0.73 -36.22
CA ARG A 257 0.91 1.02 -35.87
C ARG A 257 0.73 0.87 -34.35
N ALA A 258 0.61 2.01 -33.67
CA ALA A 258 0.33 2.10 -32.25
C ALA A 258 -0.99 1.39 -31.92
N SER A 259 -1.00 0.66 -30.82
CA SER A 259 -2.22 0.11 -30.25
C SER A 259 -2.94 1.18 -29.42
N LYS A 260 -4.27 1.12 -29.40
CA LYS A 260 -5.09 1.99 -28.54
C LYS A 260 -5.03 1.51 -27.10
N LEU A 261 -5.26 2.40 -26.15
CA LEU A 261 -5.54 2.02 -24.77
C LEU A 261 -6.80 1.16 -24.70
N THR A 262 -6.68 -0.03 -24.11
CA THR A 262 -7.79 -0.98 -23.94
C THR A 262 -7.77 -1.57 -22.54
N TRP A 263 -8.93 -2.02 -22.06
CA TRP A 263 -9.07 -2.65 -20.75
C TRP A 263 -8.23 -3.93 -20.64
N GLY A 264 -7.44 -4.01 -19.58
CA GLY A 264 -6.52 -5.12 -19.32
C GLY A 264 -5.22 -5.06 -20.12
N THR A 265 -4.43 -6.12 -20.03
CA THR A 265 -3.08 -6.19 -20.61
C THR A 265 -3.00 -6.98 -21.91
N LYS A 266 -4.07 -7.70 -22.29
CA LYS A 266 -4.03 -8.70 -23.37
C LYS A 266 -3.67 -8.12 -24.74
N ASN A 267 -4.25 -6.97 -25.12
CA ASN A 267 -3.97 -6.36 -26.43
C ASN A 267 -2.56 -5.80 -26.50
N ALA A 268 -2.08 -5.16 -25.43
CA ALA A 268 -0.71 -4.68 -25.34
C ALA A 268 0.28 -5.86 -25.38
N SER A 269 0.02 -6.94 -24.64
CA SER A 269 0.83 -8.17 -24.70
C SER A 269 0.86 -8.75 -26.12
N ALA A 270 -0.30 -8.89 -26.78
CA ALA A 270 -0.36 -9.38 -28.15
C ALA A 270 0.43 -8.51 -29.14
N HIS A 271 0.39 -7.18 -28.99
CA HIS A 271 1.23 -6.27 -29.78
C HIS A 271 2.72 -6.56 -29.57
N VAL A 272 3.16 -6.74 -28.32
CA VAL A 272 4.58 -7.01 -27.99
C VAL A 272 5.03 -8.39 -28.47
N GLN A 273 4.19 -9.41 -28.34
CA GLN A 273 4.52 -10.77 -28.77
C GLN A 273 4.70 -10.86 -30.30
N GLY A 274 4.04 -9.98 -31.06
CA GLY A 274 4.18 -9.86 -32.51
C GLY A 274 5.37 -9.03 -33.01
N LEU A 275 6.24 -8.53 -32.13
CA LEU A 275 7.36 -7.67 -32.54
C LEU A 275 8.50 -8.47 -33.18
N ASP A 276 9.01 -7.94 -34.29
CA ASP A 276 10.20 -8.46 -34.97
C ASP A 276 11.28 -7.38 -35.08
N ALA A 277 12.50 -7.75 -34.70
CA ALA A 277 13.64 -6.84 -34.62
C ALA A 277 14.22 -6.53 -36.02
N THR A 278 14.08 -5.30 -36.48
CA THR A 278 14.49 -4.87 -37.84
C THR A 278 14.80 -3.38 -37.92
N GLY A 279 15.62 -2.95 -38.88
CA GLY A 279 15.88 -1.53 -39.15
C GLY A 279 16.82 -0.85 -38.15
N GLY A 280 16.93 0.48 -38.22
CA GLY A 280 17.54 1.34 -37.20
C GLY A 280 16.52 1.78 -36.16
N THR A 281 16.73 2.96 -35.57
CA THR A 281 16.13 3.35 -34.28
C THR A 281 15.71 4.81 -34.30
N ASP A 282 14.41 5.08 -34.17
CA ASP A 282 13.79 6.40 -34.04
C ASP A 282 12.63 6.34 -33.04
N SER A 283 12.93 6.66 -31.77
CA SER A 283 11.96 6.65 -30.68
C SER A 283 10.95 7.81 -30.74
N SER A 284 11.19 8.82 -31.61
CA SER A 284 10.52 10.12 -31.49
C SER A 284 9.01 10.03 -31.73
N SER A 285 8.60 9.34 -32.79
CA SER A 285 7.20 9.18 -33.17
C SER A 285 6.43 8.27 -32.20
N ALA A 286 6.99 7.11 -31.86
CA ALA A 286 6.34 6.18 -30.93
C ALA A 286 6.15 6.78 -29.53
N PHE A 287 7.12 7.56 -29.03
CA PHE A 287 6.96 8.25 -27.75
C PHE A 287 5.88 9.32 -27.84
N ALA A 288 5.86 10.12 -28.91
CA ALA A 288 4.82 11.14 -29.10
C ALA A 288 3.42 10.52 -29.17
N ALA A 289 3.24 9.38 -29.84
CA ALA A 289 1.98 8.66 -29.91
C ALA A 289 1.52 8.14 -28.53
N ALA A 290 2.44 7.70 -27.68
CA ALA A 290 2.11 7.30 -26.31
C ALA A 290 1.58 8.48 -25.47
N VAL A 291 2.18 9.67 -25.64
CA VAL A 291 1.71 10.89 -24.99
C VAL A 291 0.34 11.28 -25.51
N GLU A 292 0.13 11.24 -26.83
CA GLU A 292 -1.16 11.53 -27.44
C GLU A 292 -2.26 10.61 -26.90
N GLU A 293 -2.06 9.29 -26.94
CA GLU A 293 -3.03 8.31 -26.44
C GLU A 293 -3.37 8.50 -24.95
N LEU A 294 -2.38 8.82 -24.11
CA LEU A 294 -2.60 9.07 -22.68
C LEU A 294 -3.25 10.43 -22.40
N LEU A 295 -3.09 11.41 -23.28
CA LEU A 295 -3.70 12.74 -23.14
C LEU A 295 -5.04 12.86 -23.86
N LEU A 296 -5.48 11.84 -24.60
CA LEU A 296 -6.82 11.83 -25.18
C LEU A 296 -7.86 12.09 -24.09
N ASP A 297 -8.72 13.08 -24.34
CA ASP A 297 -9.83 13.42 -23.44
C ASP A 297 -10.63 12.15 -23.09
N GLY A 298 -10.81 11.22 -24.03
CA GLY A 298 -11.53 9.97 -23.78
C GLY A 298 -10.95 9.01 -22.72
N GLU A 299 -9.68 9.13 -22.31
CA GLU A 299 -9.08 8.16 -21.39
C GLU A 299 -9.56 8.35 -19.94
N ASN A 300 -9.65 9.59 -19.46
CA ASN A 300 -10.18 9.86 -18.13
C ASN A 300 -11.66 9.48 -18.05
N GLU A 301 -12.42 9.81 -19.09
CA GLU A 301 -13.84 9.51 -19.25
C GLU A 301 -14.09 8.01 -19.29
N ALA A 302 -13.22 7.24 -19.95
CA ALA A 302 -13.31 5.79 -19.97
C ALA A 302 -13.20 5.19 -18.57
N HIS A 303 -12.22 5.65 -17.77
CA HIS A 303 -12.08 5.22 -16.38
C HIS A 303 -13.23 5.72 -15.50
N LEU A 304 -13.65 6.97 -15.64
CA LEU A 304 -14.78 7.52 -14.90
C LEU A 304 -16.07 6.73 -15.17
N ALA A 305 -16.33 6.36 -16.42
CA ALA A 305 -17.49 5.54 -16.79
C ALA A 305 -17.41 4.09 -16.26
N LYS A 306 -16.20 3.52 -16.14
CA LYS A 306 -16.00 2.11 -15.75
C LYS A 306 -15.94 1.92 -14.24
N ASN A 307 -15.19 2.79 -13.56
CA ASN A 307 -14.83 2.63 -12.14
C ASN A 307 -14.96 3.92 -11.33
N GLY A 308 -15.37 5.03 -11.95
CA GLY A 308 -15.60 6.32 -11.30
C GLY A 308 -14.33 7.01 -10.80
N GLN A 309 -13.17 6.76 -11.40
CA GLN A 309 -11.89 7.35 -11.02
C GLN A 309 -11.19 8.00 -12.20
N THR A 310 -10.27 8.91 -11.89
CA THR A 310 -9.28 9.42 -12.84
C THR A 310 -8.03 8.55 -12.72
N PRO A 311 -7.48 8.04 -13.82
CA PRO A 311 -6.33 7.14 -13.78
C PRO A 311 -5.03 7.89 -13.52
N GLU A 312 -4.11 7.24 -12.80
CA GLU A 312 -2.70 7.60 -12.86
C GLU A 312 -2.10 7.08 -14.17
N LYS A 313 -1.29 7.92 -14.83
CA LYS A 313 -0.81 7.68 -16.20
C LYS A 313 0.67 7.38 -16.21
N TYR A 314 1.05 6.31 -16.91
CA TYR A 314 2.40 5.80 -16.93
C TYR A 314 2.88 5.47 -18.34
N ILE A 315 4.12 5.84 -18.65
CA ILE A 315 4.84 5.36 -19.83
C ILE A 315 5.98 4.47 -19.37
N VAL A 316 6.11 3.28 -19.97
CA VAL A 316 7.30 2.43 -19.83
C VAL A 316 8.06 2.48 -21.14
N PHE A 317 9.17 3.19 -21.16
CA PHE A 317 9.99 3.44 -22.34
C PHE A 317 11.30 2.65 -22.28
N MET A 318 11.56 1.82 -23.28
CA MET A 318 12.71 0.93 -23.29
C MET A 318 13.42 0.98 -24.64
N THR A 319 14.76 1.04 -24.59
CA THR A 319 15.65 0.92 -25.76
C THR A 319 16.92 0.16 -25.40
N ASP A 320 17.48 -0.51 -26.41
CA ASP A 320 18.80 -1.14 -26.34
C ASP A 320 19.91 -0.35 -27.02
N GLY A 321 19.60 0.87 -27.48
CA GLY A 321 20.43 1.60 -28.43
C GLY A 321 20.26 3.11 -28.38
N GLU A 322 20.87 3.76 -29.38
CA GLU A 322 20.71 5.19 -29.65
C GLU A 322 19.72 5.38 -30.78
N ASN A 323 19.12 6.56 -30.89
CA ASN A 323 18.46 6.92 -32.12
C ASN A 323 19.49 6.97 -33.26
N THR A 324 19.28 6.17 -34.29
CA THR A 324 20.14 6.05 -35.47
C THR A 324 19.47 6.58 -36.73
N SER A 325 18.20 6.98 -36.65
CA SER A 325 17.49 7.64 -37.74
C SER A 325 16.41 8.62 -37.22
N TYR A 326 15.97 9.53 -38.09
CA TYR A 326 14.79 10.38 -37.89
C TYR A 326 13.95 10.36 -39.17
N ASN A 327 12.74 9.81 -39.10
CA ASN A 327 11.87 9.59 -40.27
C ASN A 327 12.61 8.87 -41.43
N GLY A 328 13.44 7.87 -41.09
CA GLY A 328 14.26 7.12 -42.04
C GLY A 328 15.48 7.86 -42.63
N LYS A 329 15.86 9.02 -42.10
CA LYS A 329 17.09 9.75 -42.46
C LYS A 329 18.16 9.56 -41.40
N THR A 330 19.43 9.48 -41.78
CA THR A 330 20.52 9.00 -40.92
C THR A 330 21.70 9.99 -40.81
N SER A 331 21.53 11.27 -41.19
CA SER A 331 22.62 12.25 -41.01
C SER A 331 22.83 12.56 -39.51
N PRO A 332 24.03 12.99 -39.06
CA PRO A 332 24.25 13.34 -37.65
C PRO A 332 23.21 14.33 -37.09
N ARG A 333 22.74 15.26 -37.93
CA ARG A 333 21.69 16.22 -37.57
C ARG A 333 20.32 15.56 -37.37
N ASP A 334 20.03 14.49 -38.12
CA ASP A 334 18.80 13.71 -37.96
C ASP A 334 18.81 12.93 -36.64
N LEU A 335 19.95 12.34 -36.27
CA LEU A 335 20.14 11.62 -35.01
C LEU A 335 19.91 12.56 -33.80
N GLU A 336 20.51 13.75 -33.82
CA GLU A 336 20.27 14.79 -32.81
C GLU A 336 18.81 15.25 -32.80
N LYS A 337 18.16 15.31 -33.98
CA LYS A 337 16.76 15.70 -34.09
C LYS A 337 15.85 14.65 -33.47
N ALA A 338 16.07 13.36 -33.70
CA ALA A 338 15.31 12.28 -33.06
C ALA A 338 15.42 12.35 -31.53
N ASP A 339 16.63 12.56 -31.00
CA ASP A 339 16.85 12.72 -29.56
C ASP A 339 16.13 13.97 -29.02
N SER A 340 16.23 15.10 -29.72
CA SER A 340 15.58 16.35 -29.35
C SER A 340 14.05 16.23 -29.31
N VAL A 341 13.45 15.60 -30.33
CA VAL A 341 12.00 15.41 -30.41
C VAL A 341 11.51 14.44 -29.33
N THR A 342 12.24 13.34 -29.10
CA THR A 342 11.93 12.40 -28.02
C THR A 342 11.96 13.11 -26.66
N LYS A 343 13.02 13.87 -26.36
CA LYS A 343 13.14 14.64 -25.09
C LYS A 343 12.03 15.69 -24.92
N ALA A 344 11.63 16.35 -26.01
CA ALA A 344 10.50 17.28 -25.99
C ALA A 344 9.19 16.55 -25.62
N ALA A 345 8.91 15.39 -26.22
CA ALA A 345 7.74 14.58 -25.88
C ALA A 345 7.79 14.08 -24.42
N CYS A 346 8.96 13.66 -23.92
CA CYS A 346 9.15 13.31 -22.51
C CYS A 346 8.84 14.50 -21.57
N THR A 347 9.19 15.72 -21.99
CA THR A 347 8.88 16.93 -21.22
C THR A 347 7.37 17.20 -21.20
N THR A 348 6.70 17.07 -22.36
CA THR A 348 5.25 17.19 -22.45
C THR A 348 4.54 16.18 -21.55
N ALA A 349 4.96 14.92 -21.57
CA ALA A 349 4.42 13.88 -20.69
C ALA A 349 4.54 14.26 -19.21
N LYS A 350 5.74 14.63 -18.76
CA LYS A 350 5.99 15.05 -17.36
C LYS A 350 5.15 16.25 -16.95
N ASN A 351 5.03 17.26 -17.83
CA ASN A 351 4.23 18.45 -17.56
C ASN A 351 2.73 18.16 -17.42
N ASN A 352 2.26 17.07 -18.01
CA ASN A 352 0.87 16.62 -17.89
C ASN A 352 0.68 15.52 -16.83
N GLY A 353 1.64 15.36 -15.91
CA GLY A 353 1.53 14.41 -14.80
C GLY A 353 1.67 12.93 -15.19
N ILE A 354 2.20 12.63 -16.38
CA ILE A 354 2.51 11.26 -16.80
C ILE A 354 3.87 10.87 -16.24
N ALA A 355 3.93 9.78 -15.47
CA ALA A 355 5.16 9.22 -14.95
C ALA A 355 5.84 8.33 -16.00
N ILE A 356 7.13 8.55 -16.24
CA ILE A 356 7.90 7.87 -17.29
C ILE A 356 8.95 6.99 -16.62
N PHE A 357 8.75 5.68 -16.71
CA PHE A 357 9.74 4.65 -16.40
C PHE A 357 10.59 4.37 -17.61
N THR A 358 11.91 4.42 -17.47
CA THR A 358 12.84 4.16 -18.56
C THR A 358 13.77 2.99 -18.24
N VAL A 359 13.97 2.12 -19.22
CA VAL A 359 14.86 0.95 -19.08
C VAL A 359 15.86 0.92 -20.23
N ALA A 360 17.14 1.05 -19.90
CA ALA A 360 18.25 0.95 -20.83
C ALA A 360 18.76 -0.49 -20.85
N PHE A 361 18.54 -1.21 -21.94
CA PHE A 361 18.90 -2.64 -22.03
C PHE A 361 20.18 -2.86 -22.82
N MET A 362 21.30 -3.14 -22.16
CA MET A 362 22.60 -3.30 -22.83
C MET A 362 22.92 -2.14 -23.79
N ALA A 363 22.50 -0.93 -23.42
CA ALA A 363 22.50 0.25 -24.30
C ALA A 363 23.82 1.04 -24.18
N PRO A 364 24.28 1.71 -25.25
CA PRO A 364 25.43 2.60 -25.21
C PRO A 364 25.14 3.91 -24.46
N GLN A 365 26.18 4.71 -24.17
CA GLN A 365 26.08 5.88 -23.29
C GLN A 365 25.05 6.92 -23.74
N ARG A 366 24.98 7.27 -25.03
CA ARG A 366 24.02 8.27 -25.51
C ARG A 366 22.57 7.78 -25.41
N GLY A 367 22.32 6.48 -25.57
CA GLY A 367 21.02 5.85 -25.30
C GLY A 367 20.67 5.92 -23.81
N LYS A 368 21.64 5.62 -22.94
CA LYS A 368 21.49 5.80 -21.49
C LYS A 368 21.17 7.24 -21.12
N ASP A 369 21.85 8.22 -21.72
CA ASP A 369 21.63 9.65 -21.47
C ASP A 369 20.24 10.14 -21.92
N LEU A 370 19.75 9.64 -23.06
CA LEU A 370 18.40 9.90 -23.54
C LEU A 370 17.35 9.40 -22.52
N LEU A 371 17.48 8.14 -22.09
CA LEU A 371 16.56 7.52 -21.14
C LEU A 371 16.63 8.16 -19.75
N LYS A 372 17.82 8.55 -19.27
CA LYS A 372 18.00 9.30 -18.02
C LYS A 372 17.28 10.65 -18.07
N ALA A 373 17.38 11.36 -19.18
CA ALA A 373 16.71 12.65 -19.35
C ALA A 373 15.17 12.53 -19.43
N CYS A 374 14.68 11.42 -20.00
CA CYS A 374 13.25 11.15 -20.13
C CYS A 374 12.60 10.69 -18.83
N ALA A 375 13.30 9.96 -17.97
CA ALA A 375 12.77 9.46 -16.70
C ALA A 375 12.16 10.59 -15.85
N THR A 376 11.08 10.29 -15.13
CA THR A 376 10.45 11.25 -14.21
C THR A 376 11.31 11.56 -13.00
N SER A 377 12.00 10.55 -12.46
CA SER A 377 12.98 10.71 -11.37
C SER A 377 14.09 9.66 -11.51
N PRO A 378 15.18 9.75 -10.74
CA PRO A 378 16.23 8.72 -10.73
C PRO A 378 15.70 7.31 -10.43
N ASP A 379 14.64 7.19 -9.62
CA ASP A 379 14.02 5.90 -9.29
C ASP A 379 13.27 5.26 -10.48
N HIS A 380 12.84 6.09 -11.43
CA HIS A 380 12.14 5.68 -12.64
C HIS A 380 13.10 5.23 -13.75
N TYR A 381 14.40 5.41 -13.57
CA TYR A 381 15.42 4.96 -14.52
C TYR A 381 16.05 3.63 -14.06
N LYS A 382 16.24 2.70 -14.99
CA LYS A 382 16.94 1.43 -14.78
C LYS A 382 17.89 1.10 -15.92
N GLU A 383 19.03 0.53 -15.54
CA GLU A 383 19.99 -0.08 -16.45
C GLU A 383 19.88 -1.60 -16.29
N ALA A 384 19.70 -2.30 -17.40
CA ALA A 384 19.69 -3.76 -17.45
C ALA A 384 20.86 -4.18 -18.34
N ASP A 385 21.95 -4.62 -17.72
CA ASP A 385 23.18 -5.00 -18.43
C ASP A 385 23.12 -6.44 -18.98
N ASP A 386 22.12 -7.22 -18.58
CA ASP A 386 21.89 -8.59 -19.01
C ASP A 386 20.39 -8.93 -19.12
N ALA A 387 20.09 -10.09 -19.69
CA ALA A 387 18.72 -10.51 -19.95
C ALA A 387 17.91 -10.76 -18.66
N ALA A 388 18.54 -11.30 -17.62
CA ALA A 388 17.89 -11.60 -16.35
C ALA A 388 17.53 -10.31 -15.60
N ALA A 389 18.41 -9.31 -15.65
CA ALA A 389 18.20 -7.97 -15.10
C ALA A 389 16.99 -7.31 -15.77
N LEU A 390 16.88 -7.36 -17.11
CA LEU A 390 15.73 -6.77 -17.82
C LEU A 390 14.41 -7.38 -17.34
N VAL A 391 14.34 -8.71 -17.30
CA VAL A 391 13.14 -9.43 -16.87
C VAL A 391 12.80 -9.11 -15.42
N SER A 392 13.79 -9.10 -14.53
CA SER A 392 13.63 -8.72 -13.12
C SER A 392 13.12 -7.28 -12.95
N GLU A 393 13.65 -6.32 -13.71
CA GLU A 393 13.22 -4.92 -13.59
C GLU A 393 11.78 -4.72 -14.05
N PHE A 394 11.37 -5.35 -15.15
CA PHE A 394 9.98 -5.31 -15.60
C PHE A 394 9.03 -6.00 -14.61
N GLU A 395 9.44 -7.13 -14.02
CA GLU A 395 8.67 -7.79 -12.96
C GLU A 395 8.48 -6.86 -11.75
N LYS A 396 9.55 -6.18 -11.29
CA LYS A 396 9.46 -5.21 -10.19
C LYS A 396 8.55 -4.04 -10.51
N ILE A 397 8.61 -3.50 -11.73
CA ILE A 397 7.69 -2.43 -12.17
C ILE A 397 6.24 -2.94 -12.11
N GLY A 398 5.99 -4.17 -12.58
CA GLY A 398 4.66 -4.79 -12.57
C GLY A 398 4.14 -5.01 -11.17
N GLN A 399 4.98 -5.49 -10.25
CA GLN A 399 4.62 -5.66 -8.85
C GLN A 399 4.31 -4.32 -8.17
N LYS A 400 5.12 -3.28 -8.42
CA LYS A 400 4.86 -1.92 -7.90
C LYS A 400 3.55 -1.36 -8.45
N ALA A 401 3.32 -1.46 -9.75
CA ALA A 401 2.09 -1.00 -10.38
C ALA A 401 0.86 -1.77 -9.87
N ALA A 402 0.96 -3.09 -9.70
CA ALA A 402 -0.09 -3.89 -9.08
C ALA A 402 -0.36 -3.48 -7.63
N ALA A 403 0.68 -3.19 -6.84
CA ALA A 403 0.53 -2.69 -5.48
C ALA A 403 -0.16 -1.31 -5.44
N MET A 404 0.09 -0.45 -6.42
CA MET A 404 -0.62 0.83 -6.57
C MET A 404 -2.10 0.61 -6.89
N ILE A 405 -2.44 -0.36 -7.73
CA ILE A 405 -3.85 -0.77 -7.96
C ILE A 405 -4.47 -1.29 -6.67
N ALA A 406 -3.73 -1.93 -5.76
CA ALA A 406 -4.27 -2.57 -4.55
C ALA A 406 -4.36 -1.66 -3.31
N ARG A 407 -4.16 -0.34 -3.44
CA ARG A 407 -3.82 0.53 -2.30
C ARG A 407 -4.87 0.52 -1.18
N LEU A 408 -4.49 0.02 0.00
CA LEU A 408 -5.15 0.33 1.27
C LEU A 408 -4.79 1.78 1.63
N THR A 409 -5.64 2.72 1.24
CA THR A 409 -5.59 4.10 1.72
C THR A 409 -5.92 4.10 3.21
N LYS A 410 -4.97 4.58 4.02
CA LYS A 410 -5.12 4.79 5.47
C LYS A 410 -6.20 5.82 5.77
#